data_AF-A0A5C9DX49-F1
#
_entry.id   AF-A0A5C9DX49-F1
#
_cell.length_a   1.000
_cell.length_b   1.000
_cell.length_c   1.000
_cell.angle_alpha   90.00
_cell.angle_beta   90.00
_cell.angle_gamma   90.00
#
_symmetry.space_group_name_H-M   'P 1'
#
loop_
_entity.id
_entity.type
_entity.pdbx_description
1 polymer ?
#
loop_
_entity_poly.entity_id
_entity_poly.type
_entity_poly.pdbx_seq_one_letter_code
_entity_poly.pdbx_strand_id
1 'polypeptide(L)'
;MESWNITEDIKNQVLDLAKELENERVILFVLKNLGPQRFTDLEKYCDVSRSTLSKYLKLHLEKEEIEKKIYDNNGIQEPRYFITQGGVEKLDEDRSYEQNGLLYINELNEWIIKLNDMIQFYEQISVDESIIIQIIRIISKIGDNFFEIEQNTDLYLTIFYMFNNSILTPEYKFEINMFCKQYNELDPSLRIKKFKIDFYVDKIMSSHLGFFMFVRGEDVFFFHKDDILGTTTIRLIKDKLIEEIINKRLDHTEEVESLDEMARDVSKKLLHMNLIWEQIQDSFEMLIQKLILKIGMELGISKAILMDLVVQIELDREYEKIRESMISILQGSTRYEDLNVISISEKIDDQTKEEKIEHILGQIKGRGFCPHCGKLILKHDLSNKCAKCGKIFEPKNLLKSIDEANEVSRHYKEKIKKAEGAYICPNPDCEQEVYPDMDICPSCSHKLKREIRK
;
A
#
# COMPACT_ATOMS: atom_id res chain seq x y z
N MET A 1 17.04 33.76 -11.09
CA MET A 1 17.57 33.83 -9.71
C MET A 1 16.36 33.69 -8.81
N GLU A 2 16.25 32.54 -8.16
CA GLU A 2 15.03 32.08 -7.48
C GLU A 2 14.66 33.01 -6.32
N SER A 3 13.39 33.38 -6.24
CA SER A 3 12.84 34.07 -5.07
C SER A 3 12.71 33.05 -3.94
N TRP A 4 13.43 33.26 -2.84
CA TRP A 4 13.24 32.54 -1.58
C TRP A 4 11.87 32.89 -0.99
N ASN A 5 10.79 32.32 -1.54
CA ASN A 5 9.43 32.49 -1.04
C ASN A 5 9.07 31.29 -0.16
N ILE A 6 9.45 31.39 1.10
CA ILE A 6 9.03 30.45 2.15
C ILE A 6 7.63 30.85 2.59
N THR A 7 6.72 29.87 2.74
CA THR A 7 5.36 30.11 3.22
C THR A 7 5.37 30.64 4.67
N GLU A 8 4.36 31.42 5.06
CA GLU A 8 4.32 32.03 6.39
C GLU A 8 4.26 30.96 7.51
N ASP A 9 3.68 29.79 7.24
CA ASP A 9 3.63 28.67 8.18
C ASP A 9 5.02 28.06 8.45
N ILE A 10 5.82 27.83 7.41
CA ILE A 10 7.19 27.31 7.55
C ILE A 10 8.06 28.34 8.27
N LYS A 11 7.91 29.61 7.91
CA LYS A 11 8.60 30.71 8.58
C LYS A 11 8.28 30.75 10.07
N ASN A 12 7.03 30.59 10.47
CA ASN A 12 6.64 30.56 11.88
C ASN A 12 7.26 29.36 12.62
N GLN A 13 7.30 28.18 12.00
CA GLN A 13 7.95 26.99 12.59
C GLN A 13 9.46 27.18 12.78
N VAL A 14 10.15 27.75 11.78
CA VAL A 14 11.58 28.09 11.88
C VAL A 14 11.83 29.08 13.01
N LEU A 15 10.98 30.10 13.14
CA LEU A 15 11.09 31.09 14.22
C LEU A 15 10.78 30.50 15.60
N ASP A 16 9.86 29.54 15.69
CA ASP A 16 9.58 28.84 16.95
C ASP A 16 10.77 27.98 17.39
N LEU A 17 11.40 27.27 16.46
CA LEU A 17 12.64 26.52 16.73
C LEU A 17 13.80 27.44 17.10
N ALA A 18 13.87 28.63 16.49
CA ALA A 18 14.91 29.60 16.79
C ALA A 18 14.86 30.11 18.24
N LYS A 19 13.69 30.10 18.90
CA LYS A 19 13.55 30.55 20.31
C LYS A 19 14.33 29.67 21.30
N GLU A 20 14.64 28.43 20.91
CA GLU A 20 15.38 27.49 21.77
C GLU A 20 16.90 27.70 21.70
N LEU A 21 17.37 28.57 20.80
CA LEU A 21 18.80 28.85 20.59
C LEU A 21 19.26 30.10 21.36
N GLU A 22 20.56 30.18 21.64
CA GLU A 22 21.17 31.39 22.17
C GLU A 22 21.09 32.55 21.15
N ASN A 23 20.80 33.76 21.61
CA ASN A 23 20.55 34.95 20.78
C ASN A 23 21.61 35.24 19.71
N GLU A 24 22.89 34.93 19.97
CA GLU A 24 23.97 35.09 18.97
C GLU A 24 23.77 34.11 17.80
N ARG A 25 23.39 32.86 18.08
CA ARG A 25 23.21 31.80 17.07
C ARG A 25 21.92 31.91 16.27
N VAL A 26 20.88 32.51 16.86
CA VAL A 26 19.61 32.75 16.17
C VAL A 26 19.82 33.45 14.83
N ILE A 27 20.77 34.38 14.76
CA ILE A 27 21.09 35.11 13.52
C ILE A 27 21.59 34.15 12.44
N LEU A 28 22.56 33.29 12.76
CA LEU A 28 23.09 32.30 11.82
C LEU A 28 22.01 31.29 11.42
N PHE A 29 21.22 30.79 12.38
CA PHE A 29 20.14 29.86 12.14
C PHE A 29 19.05 30.43 11.21
N VAL A 30 18.62 31.67 11.46
CA VAL A 30 17.64 32.38 10.62
C VAL A 30 18.18 32.61 9.22
N LEU A 31 19.45 33.01 9.07
CA LEU A 31 20.06 33.23 7.75
C LEU A 31 20.26 31.91 6.97
N LYS A 32 20.55 30.80 7.65
CA LYS A 32 20.65 29.45 7.07
C LYS A 32 19.29 28.95 6.55
N ASN A 33 18.23 29.11 7.35
CA ASN A 33 16.93 28.51 7.07
C ASN A 33 15.96 29.41 6.29
N LEU A 34 15.98 30.73 6.53
CA LEU A 34 15.09 31.69 5.87
C LEU A 34 15.76 32.45 4.72
N GLY A 35 17.03 32.16 4.44
CA GLY A 35 17.83 32.84 3.43
C GLY A 35 18.18 34.30 3.82
N PRO A 36 18.61 35.12 2.85
CA PRO A 36 19.18 36.44 3.11
C PRO A 36 18.17 37.44 3.68
N GLN A 37 18.50 38.06 4.82
CA GLN A 37 17.57 38.93 5.58
C GLN A 37 18.04 40.39 5.66
N ARG A 38 17.08 41.31 5.79
CA ARG A 38 17.37 42.70 6.17
C ARG A 38 17.65 42.80 7.66
N PHE A 39 18.29 43.90 8.07
CA PHE A 39 18.49 44.21 9.48
C PHE A 39 17.17 44.23 10.28
N THR A 40 16.12 44.83 9.72
CA THR A 40 14.80 44.95 10.37
C THR A 40 14.10 43.61 10.53
N ASP A 41 14.35 42.69 9.61
CA ASP A 41 13.72 41.36 9.64
C ASP A 41 14.42 40.51 10.71
N LEU A 42 15.77 40.55 10.75
CA LEU A 42 16.54 39.92 11.83
C LEU A 42 16.20 40.50 13.21
N GLU A 43 15.96 41.81 13.32
CA GLU A 43 15.51 42.45 14.57
C GLU A 43 14.20 41.82 15.06
N LYS A 44 13.25 41.62 14.13
CA LYS A 44 11.96 41.00 14.45
C LYS A 44 12.10 39.51 14.79
N TYR A 45 12.94 38.77 14.07
CA TYR A 45 13.07 37.32 14.18
C TYR A 45 13.88 36.87 15.39
N CYS A 46 14.91 37.63 15.76
CA CYS A 46 15.77 37.28 16.87
C CYS A 46 15.23 37.75 18.24
N ASP A 47 14.15 38.54 18.26
CA ASP A 47 13.55 39.13 19.47
C ASP A 47 14.57 39.82 20.40
N VAL A 48 15.50 40.59 19.81
CA VAL A 48 16.54 41.33 20.52
C VAL A 48 16.50 42.82 20.17
N SER A 49 17.00 43.64 21.08
CA SER A 49 17.14 45.08 20.83
C SER A 49 18.09 45.38 19.66
N ARG A 50 17.87 46.50 18.95
CA ARG A 50 18.73 46.95 17.83
C ARG A 50 20.21 47.02 18.17
N SER A 51 20.55 47.45 19.38
CA SER A 51 21.95 47.57 19.82
C SER A 51 22.57 46.20 20.01
N THR A 52 21.82 45.25 20.59
CA THR A 52 22.22 43.85 20.74
C THR A 52 22.41 43.18 19.38
N LEU A 53 21.43 43.31 18.47
CA LEU A 53 21.53 42.78 17.11
C LEU A 53 22.74 43.35 16.37
N SER A 54 22.96 44.67 16.44
CA SER A 54 24.12 45.32 15.81
C SER A 54 25.44 44.78 16.33
N LYS A 55 25.52 44.48 17.64
CA LYS A 55 26.70 43.90 18.26
C LYS A 55 26.98 42.50 17.72
N TYR A 56 25.97 41.64 17.63
CA TYR A 56 26.13 40.28 17.12
C TYR A 56 26.43 40.25 15.62
N LEU A 57 25.74 41.05 14.81
CA LEU A 57 26.03 41.16 13.38
C LEU A 57 27.47 41.63 13.14
N LYS A 58 27.97 42.59 13.92
CA LYS A 58 29.35 43.04 13.83
C LYS A 58 30.33 41.91 14.17
N LEU A 59 30.04 41.14 15.22
CA LEU A 59 30.84 39.99 15.63
C LEU A 59 30.91 38.92 14.53
N HIS A 60 29.77 38.53 13.96
CA HIS A 60 29.71 37.54 12.88
C HIS A 60 30.35 38.04 11.58
N LEU A 61 30.26 39.34 11.27
CA LEU A 61 30.96 39.95 10.14
C LEU A 61 32.49 39.93 10.35
N GLU A 62 32.97 40.24 11.55
CA GLU A 62 34.40 40.21 11.90
C GLU A 62 34.99 38.80 11.84
N LYS A 63 34.17 37.78 12.14
CA LYS A 63 34.54 36.36 12.05
C LYS A 63 34.33 35.74 10.66
N GLU A 64 33.88 36.53 9.68
CA GLU A 64 33.53 36.06 8.34
C GLU A 64 32.45 34.96 8.31
N GLU A 65 31.60 34.88 9.35
CA GLU A 65 30.50 33.91 9.47
C GLU A 65 29.26 34.38 8.69
N ILE A 66 29.14 35.69 8.48
CA ILE A 66 28.14 36.30 7.61
C ILE A 66 28.80 37.37 6.74
N GLU A 67 28.14 37.73 5.66
CA GLU A 67 28.54 38.81 4.77
C GLU A 67 27.36 39.75 4.52
N LYS A 68 27.65 41.03 4.25
CA LYS A 68 26.64 42.03 3.90
C LYS A 68 26.78 42.39 2.42
N LYS A 69 25.76 42.10 1.62
CA LYS A 69 25.74 42.37 0.17
C LYS A 69 24.51 43.18 -0.22
N ILE A 70 24.61 43.88 -1.36
CA ILE A 70 23.44 44.49 -2.00
C ILE A 70 22.72 43.39 -2.75
N TYR A 71 21.47 43.14 -2.39
CA TYR A 71 20.59 42.17 -3.02
C TYR A 71 19.59 42.90 -3.91
N ASP A 72 19.45 42.46 -5.17
CA ASP A 72 18.45 42.96 -6.11
C ASP A 72 17.23 42.06 -6.05
N ASN A 73 16.13 42.58 -5.50
CA ASN A 73 14.85 41.89 -5.46
C ASN A 73 13.85 42.65 -6.33
N ASN A 74 13.55 42.12 -7.52
CA ASN A 74 12.59 42.70 -8.46
C ASN A 74 12.84 44.20 -8.76
N GLY A 75 14.11 44.60 -8.88
CA GLY A 75 14.51 45.98 -9.21
C GLY A 75 14.71 46.90 -8.00
N ILE A 76 14.55 46.38 -6.77
CA ILE A 76 14.86 47.12 -5.54
C ILE A 76 16.18 46.59 -4.97
N GLN A 77 17.20 47.46 -4.98
CA GLN A 77 18.51 47.17 -4.41
C GLN A 77 18.54 47.51 -2.92
N GLU A 78 18.87 46.52 -2.09
CA GLU A 78 18.88 46.69 -0.64
C GLU A 78 19.96 45.88 0.06
N PRO A 79 20.50 46.40 1.18
CA PRO A 79 21.50 45.68 1.94
C PRO A 79 20.87 44.51 2.70
N ARG A 80 21.36 43.30 2.43
CA ARG A 80 21.00 42.07 3.15
C ARG A 80 22.22 41.38 3.72
N TYR A 81 21.99 40.62 4.77
CA TYR A 81 22.97 39.74 5.38
C TYR A 81 22.80 38.34 4.81
N PHE A 82 23.92 37.68 4.52
CA PHE A 82 24.01 36.32 3.98
C PHE A 82 24.90 35.52 4.90
N ILE A 83 24.54 34.26 5.15
CA ILE A 83 25.43 33.35 5.85
C ILE A 83 26.55 32.89 4.90
N THR A 84 27.78 32.81 5.40
CA THR A 84 28.90 32.24 4.65
C THR A 84 29.07 30.76 4.98
N GLN A 85 29.96 30.07 4.25
CA GLN A 85 30.32 28.69 4.59
C GLN A 85 30.89 28.58 6.02
N GLY A 86 31.70 29.55 6.47
CA GLY A 86 32.23 29.57 7.83
C GLY A 86 31.14 29.75 8.90
N GLY A 87 30.08 30.49 8.59
CA GLY A 87 28.91 30.62 9.48
C GLY A 87 28.08 29.34 9.58
N VAL A 88 27.99 28.57 8.49
CA VAL A 88 27.34 27.24 8.51
C VAL A 88 28.15 26.27 9.37
N GLU A 89 29.46 26.23 9.19
CA GLU A 89 30.36 25.36 9.97
C GLU A 89 30.33 25.72 11.47
N LYS A 90 30.29 27.01 11.82
CA LYS A 90 30.15 27.45 13.22
C LYS A 90 28.84 26.99 13.86
N LEU A 91 27.75 26.98 13.10
CA LEU A 91 26.46 26.49 13.55
C LEU A 91 26.52 24.97 13.86
N ASP A 92 27.17 24.22 12.97
CA ASP A 92 27.26 22.76 13.02
C ASP A 92 28.26 22.22 14.08
N GLU A 93 29.23 23.02 14.53
CA GLU A 93 30.26 22.65 15.51
C GLU A 93 29.71 22.36 16.92
N ASP A 94 28.62 23.01 17.32
CA ASP A 94 28.08 22.95 18.69
C ASP A 94 26.88 21.99 18.80
N ARG A 95 27.18 20.70 18.63
CA ARG A 95 26.30 19.52 18.53
C ARG A 95 25.40 19.19 19.74
N SER A 96 24.52 20.09 20.17
CA SER A 96 23.53 19.75 21.20
C SER A 96 22.05 19.82 20.80
N TYR A 97 21.71 20.38 19.63
CA TYR A 97 20.28 20.57 19.26
C TYR A 97 19.92 20.31 17.78
N GLU A 98 20.85 19.83 16.95
CA GLU A 98 20.72 20.01 15.49
C GLU A 98 20.40 18.80 14.60
N GLN A 99 20.12 17.59 15.09
CA GLN A 99 20.01 16.47 14.15
C GLN A 99 18.65 16.28 13.47
N ASN A 100 17.54 16.84 13.97
CA ASN A 100 16.20 16.46 13.47
C ASN A 100 15.42 17.56 12.72
N GLY A 101 15.65 18.85 12.98
CA GLY A 101 14.81 19.93 12.42
C GLY A 101 15.26 20.47 11.05
N LEU A 102 16.57 20.60 10.85
CA LEU A 102 17.19 21.26 9.67
C LEU A 102 17.32 20.34 8.45
N LEU A 103 17.60 19.05 8.68
CA LEU A 103 17.52 18.00 7.65
C LEU A 103 16.11 17.94 7.04
N TYR A 104 15.08 18.00 7.90
CA TYR A 104 13.69 17.91 7.50
C TYR A 104 13.25 19.06 6.58
N ILE A 105 13.70 20.30 6.83
CA ILE A 105 13.32 21.45 5.99
C ILE A 105 13.96 21.39 4.60
N ASN A 106 15.22 20.98 4.50
CA ASN A 106 15.89 20.84 3.21
C ASN A 106 15.30 19.68 2.39
N GLU A 107 15.02 18.54 3.04
CA GLU A 107 14.32 17.41 2.41
C GLU A 107 12.93 17.81 1.93
N LEU A 108 12.16 18.54 2.74
CA LEU A 108 10.85 19.07 2.34
C LEU A 108 10.94 20.03 1.15
N ASN A 109 11.92 20.94 1.13
CA ASN A 109 12.11 21.87 0.01
C ASN A 109 12.48 21.11 -1.28
N GLU A 110 13.34 20.10 -1.21
CA GLU A 110 13.64 19.25 -2.35
C GLU A 110 12.40 18.51 -2.88
N TRP A 111 11.54 18.01 -1.99
CA TRP A 111 10.28 17.35 -2.38
C TRP A 111 9.30 18.34 -3.02
N ILE A 112 9.19 19.56 -2.49
CA ILE A 112 8.36 20.62 -3.07
C ILE A 112 8.83 20.97 -4.48
N ILE A 113 10.15 21.10 -4.70
CA ILE A 113 10.72 21.36 -6.03
C ILE A 113 10.38 20.22 -6.99
N LYS A 114 10.63 18.96 -6.58
CA LYS A 114 10.31 17.77 -7.40
C LYS A 114 8.82 17.67 -7.74
N LEU A 115 7.94 17.97 -6.79
CA LEU A 115 6.49 18.01 -7.03
C LEU A 115 6.11 19.12 -8.00
N ASN A 116 6.69 20.31 -7.85
CA ASN A 116 6.43 21.43 -8.74
C ASN A 116 6.89 21.11 -10.18
N ASP A 117 8.04 20.47 -10.35
CA ASP A 117 8.53 20.02 -11.66
C ASP A 117 7.56 19.03 -12.32
N MET A 118 7.02 18.09 -11.54
CA MET A 118 6.01 17.14 -12.01
C MET A 118 4.69 17.84 -12.40
N ILE A 119 4.23 18.83 -11.63
CA ILE A 119 3.03 19.61 -11.95
C ILE A 119 3.22 20.37 -13.25
N GLN A 120 4.34 21.09 -13.39
CA GLN A 120 4.67 21.82 -14.60
C GLN A 120 4.74 20.90 -15.82
N PHE A 121 5.30 19.71 -15.66
CA PHE A 121 5.29 18.69 -16.72
C PHE A 121 3.87 18.32 -17.15
N TYR A 122 2.97 18.05 -16.20
CA TYR A 122 1.58 17.71 -16.51
C TYR A 122 0.79 18.85 -17.14
N GLU A 123 1.02 20.08 -16.70
CA GLU A 123 0.45 21.28 -17.33
C GLU A 123 0.95 21.43 -18.78
N GLN A 124 2.23 21.16 -19.05
CA GLN A 124 2.82 21.24 -20.40
C GLN A 124 2.15 20.26 -21.38
N ILE A 125 1.86 19.04 -20.94
CA ILE A 125 1.16 18.04 -21.78
C ILE A 125 -0.37 18.14 -21.68
N SER A 126 -0.90 19.20 -21.06
CA SER A 126 -2.33 19.50 -20.94
C SER A 126 -3.15 18.43 -20.21
N VAL A 127 -2.60 17.85 -19.14
CA VAL A 127 -3.38 16.98 -18.23
C VAL A 127 -4.43 17.82 -17.50
N ASP A 128 -5.63 17.28 -17.33
CA ASP A 128 -6.70 17.91 -16.57
C ASP A 128 -6.30 18.12 -15.10
N GLU A 129 -6.58 19.31 -14.56
CA GLU A 129 -6.23 19.70 -13.19
C GLU A 129 -6.78 18.71 -12.14
N SER A 130 -7.96 18.12 -12.39
CA SER A 130 -8.56 17.13 -11.49
C SER A 130 -7.71 15.86 -11.38
N ILE A 131 -7.05 15.42 -12.45
CA ILE A 131 -6.15 14.27 -12.47
C ILE A 131 -4.83 14.63 -11.78
N ILE A 132 -4.29 15.82 -12.05
CA ILE A 132 -3.08 16.33 -11.38
C ILE A 132 -3.28 16.34 -9.86
N ILE A 133 -4.41 16.86 -9.38
CA ILE A 133 -4.76 16.88 -7.96
C ILE A 133 -4.84 15.47 -7.37
N GLN A 134 -5.39 14.50 -8.10
CA GLN A 134 -5.45 13.11 -7.64
C GLN A 134 -4.05 12.49 -7.51
N ILE A 135 -3.18 12.71 -8.50
CA ILE A 135 -1.79 12.25 -8.48
C ILE A 135 -1.04 12.84 -7.28
N ILE A 136 -1.10 14.16 -7.10
CA ILE A 136 -0.45 14.85 -5.97
C ILE A 136 -0.96 14.32 -4.64
N ARG A 137 -2.27 14.10 -4.49
CA ARG A 137 -2.86 13.59 -3.24
C ARG A 137 -2.30 12.22 -2.89
N ILE A 138 -2.16 11.31 -3.85
CA ILE A 138 -1.59 9.98 -3.61
C ILE A 138 -0.10 10.09 -3.30
N ILE A 139 0.67 10.84 -4.08
CA ILE A 139 2.12 11.04 -3.81
C ILE A 139 2.35 11.65 -2.43
N SER A 140 1.52 12.62 -2.02
CA SER A 140 1.59 13.22 -0.68
C SER A 140 1.33 12.21 0.45
N LYS A 141 0.50 11.19 0.21
CA LYS A 141 0.26 10.10 1.17
C LYS A 141 1.39 9.08 1.18
N ILE A 142 2.07 8.87 0.05
CA ILE A 142 3.25 8.00 -0.05
C ILE A 142 4.44 8.63 0.70
N GLY A 143 4.59 9.95 0.59
CA GLY A 143 5.61 10.72 1.29
C GLY A 143 7.00 10.59 0.68
N ASP A 144 8.00 10.64 1.54
CA ASP A 144 9.44 10.55 1.25
C ASP A 144 9.82 9.37 0.34
N ASN A 145 9.23 8.20 0.59
CA ASN A 145 9.50 6.97 -0.16
C ASN A 145 9.29 7.13 -1.68
N PHE A 146 8.40 8.03 -2.11
CA PHE A 146 8.20 8.30 -3.53
C PHE A 146 9.44 8.96 -4.17
N PHE A 147 10.09 9.86 -3.44
CA PHE A 147 11.21 10.65 -3.94
C PHE A 147 12.55 9.90 -3.92
N GLU A 148 12.59 8.69 -3.36
CA GLU A 148 13.71 7.74 -3.52
C GLU A 148 13.82 7.22 -4.96
N ILE A 149 12.70 7.19 -5.69
CA ILE A 149 12.70 6.90 -7.12
C ILE A 149 13.24 8.12 -7.87
N GLU A 150 14.14 7.90 -8.81
CA GLU A 150 14.65 8.94 -9.72
C GLU A 150 13.49 9.69 -10.41
N GLN A 151 13.38 10.98 -10.12
CA GLN A 151 12.32 11.86 -10.62
C GLN A 151 12.69 12.39 -12.01
N ASN A 152 11.94 11.96 -13.02
CA ASN A 152 12.12 12.39 -14.41
C ASN A 152 10.82 12.23 -15.20
N THR A 153 10.83 12.69 -16.46
CA THR A 153 9.66 12.68 -17.35
C THR A 153 9.10 11.27 -17.58
N ASP A 154 9.96 10.24 -17.64
CA ASP A 154 9.53 8.86 -17.85
C ASP A 154 8.73 8.33 -16.63
N LEU A 155 9.17 8.67 -15.41
CA LEU A 155 8.41 8.38 -14.18
C LEU A 155 7.06 9.12 -14.20
N TYR A 156 7.05 10.41 -14.51
CA TYR A 156 5.83 11.22 -14.50
C TYR A 156 4.81 10.69 -15.51
N LEU A 157 5.24 10.32 -16.71
CA LEU A 157 4.40 9.68 -17.73
C LEU A 157 3.87 8.32 -17.26
N THR A 158 4.68 7.53 -16.56
CA THR A 158 4.26 6.25 -16.02
C THR A 158 3.18 6.40 -14.96
N ILE A 159 3.31 7.36 -14.05
CA ILE A 159 2.29 7.65 -13.04
C ILE A 159 0.99 8.07 -13.74
N PHE A 160 1.09 8.96 -14.72
CA PHE A 160 -0.08 9.36 -15.48
C PHE A 160 -0.72 8.20 -16.25
N TYR A 161 0.08 7.29 -16.81
CA TYR A 161 -0.40 6.05 -17.42
C TYR A 161 -1.15 5.17 -16.41
N MET A 162 -0.62 4.98 -15.20
CA MET A 162 -1.25 4.20 -14.14
C MET A 162 -2.59 4.80 -13.69
N PHE A 163 -2.67 6.13 -13.57
CA PHE A 163 -3.91 6.82 -13.19
C PHE A 163 -4.99 6.77 -14.28
N ASN A 164 -4.61 6.89 -15.57
CA ASN A 164 -5.57 6.69 -16.68
C ASN A 164 -6.09 5.25 -16.72
N ASN A 165 -5.24 4.28 -16.36
CA ASN A 165 -5.60 2.87 -16.25
C ASN A 165 -6.04 2.49 -14.82
N SER A 166 -6.61 3.44 -14.06
CA SER A 166 -7.21 3.14 -12.77
C SER A 166 -8.50 2.34 -12.93
N ILE A 167 -8.76 1.43 -11.98
CA ILE A 167 -10.08 0.78 -11.84
C ILE A 167 -11.19 1.82 -11.71
N LEU A 168 -10.92 2.95 -11.07
CA LEU A 168 -11.95 3.96 -10.82
C LEU A 168 -12.36 4.71 -12.10
N THR A 169 -11.63 4.51 -13.21
CA THR A 169 -11.83 5.22 -14.48
C THR A 169 -11.83 4.25 -15.67
N PRO A 170 -12.76 3.26 -15.72
CA PRO A 170 -12.74 2.20 -16.73
C PRO A 170 -12.94 2.73 -18.17
N GLU A 171 -13.56 3.90 -18.31
CA GLU A 171 -13.82 4.55 -19.60
C GLU A 171 -12.56 5.17 -20.23
N TYR A 172 -11.53 5.45 -19.42
CA TYR A 172 -10.30 6.14 -19.84
C TYR A 172 -9.14 5.17 -20.10
N LYS A 173 -9.45 3.89 -20.27
CA LYS A 173 -8.45 2.85 -20.43
C LYS A 173 -7.60 3.08 -21.68
N PHE A 174 -6.29 2.99 -21.49
CA PHE A 174 -5.30 3.19 -22.53
C PHE A 174 -4.37 1.99 -22.61
N GLU A 175 -4.46 1.22 -23.68
CA GLU A 175 -3.41 0.24 -24.00
C GLU A 175 -2.07 0.95 -24.08
N ILE A 176 -1.02 0.36 -23.49
CA ILE A 176 0.29 1.00 -23.37
C ILE A 176 0.88 1.43 -24.73
N ASN A 177 0.64 0.64 -25.78
CA ASN A 177 1.08 0.96 -27.14
C ASN A 177 0.31 2.16 -27.70
N MET A 178 -1.00 2.25 -27.45
CA MET A 178 -1.84 3.37 -27.85
C MET A 178 -1.47 4.64 -27.07
N PHE A 179 -1.21 4.51 -25.77
CA PHE A 179 -0.73 5.60 -24.91
C PHE A 179 0.58 6.18 -25.44
N CYS A 180 1.57 5.32 -25.69
CA CYS A 180 2.86 5.74 -26.23
C CYS A 180 2.68 6.42 -27.60
N LYS A 181 1.82 5.89 -28.47
CA LYS A 181 1.58 6.46 -29.79
C LYS A 181 0.92 7.84 -29.70
N GLN A 182 -0.18 7.97 -28.96
CA GLN A 182 -0.94 9.20 -28.86
C GLN A 182 -0.11 10.36 -28.31
N TYR A 183 0.60 10.16 -27.20
CA TYR A 183 1.36 11.24 -26.60
C TYR A 183 2.65 11.57 -27.39
N ASN A 184 3.22 10.61 -28.13
CA ASN A 184 4.27 10.92 -29.10
C ASN A 184 3.76 11.69 -30.32
N GLU A 185 2.50 11.50 -30.73
CA GLU A 185 1.88 12.28 -31.81
C GLU A 185 1.54 13.71 -31.35
N LEU A 186 1.10 13.86 -30.10
CA LEU A 186 0.82 15.16 -29.48
C LEU A 186 2.10 15.96 -29.21
N ASP A 187 3.14 15.31 -28.69
CA ASP A 187 4.45 15.90 -28.47
C ASP A 187 5.59 14.93 -28.84
N PRO A 188 6.16 15.08 -30.06
CA PRO A 188 7.27 14.24 -30.53
C PRO A 188 8.56 14.35 -29.71
N SER A 189 8.68 15.37 -28.84
CA SER A 189 9.85 15.55 -27.97
C SER A 189 9.88 14.54 -26.81
N LEU A 190 8.71 14.04 -26.38
CA LEU A 190 8.59 13.09 -25.27
C LEU A 190 9.22 11.72 -25.58
N ARG A 191 9.18 11.28 -26.84
CA ARG A 191 9.78 10.01 -27.32
C ARG A 191 9.49 8.82 -26.39
N ILE A 192 8.24 8.70 -25.97
CA ILE A 192 7.74 7.69 -25.05
C ILE A 192 7.93 6.32 -25.66
N LYS A 193 8.54 5.40 -24.92
CA LYS A 193 8.73 4.01 -25.33
C LYS A 193 8.12 3.09 -24.29
N LYS A 194 7.38 2.07 -24.76
CA LYS A 194 6.73 1.07 -23.91
C LYS A 194 7.67 0.53 -22.82
N PHE A 195 8.88 0.10 -23.18
CA PHE A 195 9.81 -0.49 -22.21
C PHE A 195 10.21 0.45 -21.07
N LYS A 196 10.16 1.78 -21.28
CA LYS A 196 10.45 2.76 -20.23
C LYS A 196 9.28 2.82 -19.24
N ILE A 197 8.05 2.82 -19.75
CA ILE A 197 6.85 2.76 -18.91
C ILE A 197 6.83 1.44 -18.14
N ASP A 198 7.04 0.30 -18.80
CA ASP A 198 7.13 -1.02 -18.15
C ASP A 198 8.19 -1.02 -17.04
N PHE A 199 9.39 -0.47 -17.31
CA PHE A 199 10.46 -0.36 -16.32
C PHE A 199 10.05 0.45 -15.07
N TYR A 200 9.37 1.58 -15.25
CA TYR A 200 8.93 2.40 -14.12
C TYR A 200 7.72 1.80 -13.40
N VAL A 201 6.84 1.08 -14.09
CA VAL A 201 5.78 0.28 -13.44
C VAL A 201 6.43 -0.74 -12.52
N ASP A 202 7.39 -1.53 -13.02
CA ASP A 202 8.14 -2.49 -12.20
C ASP A 202 8.82 -1.81 -11.01
N LYS A 203 9.44 -0.64 -11.22
CA LYS A 203 10.12 0.12 -10.16
C LYS A 203 9.14 0.63 -9.10
N ILE A 204 8.00 1.19 -9.49
CA ILE A 204 6.96 1.68 -8.57
C ILE A 204 6.39 0.51 -7.76
N MET A 205 6.06 -0.60 -8.43
CA MET A 205 5.46 -1.78 -7.80
C MET A 205 6.43 -2.47 -6.83
N SER A 206 7.71 -2.57 -7.18
CA SER A 206 8.76 -3.14 -6.32
C SER A 206 9.18 -2.23 -5.15
N SER A 207 8.96 -0.92 -5.25
CA SER A 207 9.28 0.05 -4.19
C SER A 207 8.23 0.10 -3.06
N HIS A 208 7.26 -0.82 -3.05
CA HIS A 208 6.26 -0.94 -1.97
C HIS A 208 5.42 0.33 -1.68
N LEU A 209 5.27 1.20 -2.68
CA LEU A 209 4.58 2.48 -2.52
C LEU A 209 3.08 2.38 -2.29
N GLY A 210 2.50 1.17 -2.22
CA GLY A 210 1.08 0.95 -1.93
C GLY A 210 0.19 0.81 -3.16
N PHE A 211 0.77 0.71 -4.35
CA PHE A 211 0.05 0.38 -5.59
C PHE A 211 -0.21 -1.13 -5.71
N PHE A 212 -1.36 -1.43 -6.29
CA PHE A 212 -1.77 -2.76 -6.71
C PHE A 212 -2.03 -2.76 -8.22
N MET A 213 -1.80 -3.91 -8.83
CA MET A 213 -1.89 -4.16 -10.26
C MET A 213 -2.61 -5.49 -10.50
N PHE A 214 -3.51 -5.51 -11.48
CA PHE A 214 -4.01 -6.75 -12.03
C PHE A 214 -4.09 -6.69 -13.55
N VAL A 215 -3.92 -7.86 -14.17
CA VAL A 215 -3.91 -8.02 -15.63
C VAL A 215 -5.11 -8.87 -16.05
N ARG A 216 -5.81 -8.44 -17.10
CA ARG A 216 -6.90 -9.20 -17.72
C ARG A 216 -6.75 -9.17 -19.24
N GLY A 217 -6.28 -10.26 -19.83
CA GLY A 217 -5.92 -10.29 -21.24
C GLY A 217 -4.76 -9.33 -21.52
N GLU A 218 -4.97 -8.35 -22.38
CA GLU A 218 -3.97 -7.29 -22.68
C GLU A 218 -4.10 -6.06 -21.77
N ASP A 219 -5.10 -6.07 -20.89
CA ASP A 219 -5.45 -4.93 -20.06
C ASP A 219 -4.69 -4.96 -18.75
N VAL A 220 -4.16 -3.81 -18.36
CA VAL A 220 -3.49 -3.63 -17.06
C VAL A 220 -4.24 -2.56 -16.30
N PHE A 221 -4.55 -2.85 -15.05
CA PHE A 221 -5.32 -1.97 -14.20
C PHE A 221 -4.58 -1.72 -12.88
N PHE A 222 -4.76 -0.51 -12.35
CA PHE A 222 -4.09 -0.06 -11.14
C PHE A 222 -5.07 0.53 -10.12
N PHE A 223 -4.70 0.42 -8.84
CA PHE A 223 -5.28 1.23 -7.76
C PHE A 223 -4.26 1.37 -6.63
N HIS A 224 -4.50 2.32 -5.75
CA HIS A 224 -3.63 2.61 -4.62
C HIS A 224 -4.34 2.30 -3.30
N LYS A 225 -3.62 1.76 -2.31
CA LYS A 225 -4.16 1.42 -0.97
C LYS A 225 -4.92 2.59 -0.30
N ASP A 226 -4.54 3.83 -0.62
CA ASP A 226 -5.10 5.05 -0.04
C ASP A 226 -6.09 5.80 -0.96
N ASP A 227 -6.46 5.24 -2.11
CA ASP A 227 -7.59 5.73 -2.88
C ASP A 227 -8.93 5.19 -2.33
N ILE A 228 -10.06 5.60 -2.91
CA ILE A 228 -11.39 5.20 -2.42
C ILE A 228 -11.61 3.68 -2.50
N LEU A 229 -11.08 3.01 -3.52
CA LEU A 229 -11.19 1.56 -3.68
C LEU A 229 -10.27 0.84 -2.70
N GLY A 230 -9.00 1.23 -2.62
CA GLY A 230 -8.02 0.63 -1.72
C GLY A 230 -8.42 0.77 -0.26
N THR A 231 -8.81 1.97 0.18
CA THR A 231 -9.23 2.21 1.57
C THR A 231 -10.48 1.40 1.92
N THR A 232 -11.46 1.35 1.02
CA THR A 232 -12.69 0.56 1.21
C THR A 232 -12.40 -0.93 1.25
N THR A 233 -11.58 -1.43 0.33
CA THR A 233 -11.18 -2.85 0.24
C THR A 233 -10.46 -3.30 1.51
N ILE A 234 -9.45 -2.53 1.94
CA ILE A 234 -8.68 -2.84 3.15
C ILE A 234 -9.58 -2.82 4.40
N ARG A 235 -10.49 -1.84 4.51
CA ARG A 235 -11.45 -1.78 5.61
C ARG A 235 -12.35 -3.01 5.64
N LEU A 236 -12.97 -3.37 4.51
CA LEU A 236 -13.85 -4.53 4.42
C LEU A 236 -13.13 -5.84 4.79
N ILE A 237 -11.88 -6.01 4.33
CA ILE A 237 -11.05 -7.16 4.69
C ILE A 237 -10.76 -7.18 6.20
N LYS A 238 -10.39 -6.03 6.80
CA LYS A 238 -10.14 -5.94 8.24
C LYS A 238 -11.37 -6.27 9.05
N ASP A 239 -12.52 -5.72 8.69
CA ASP A 239 -13.80 -5.97 9.37
C ASP A 239 -14.11 -7.48 9.35
N LYS A 240 -13.98 -8.12 8.19
CA LYS A 240 -14.15 -9.58 8.05
C LYS A 240 -13.18 -10.40 8.89
N LEU A 241 -11.90 -10.05 8.87
CA LEU A 241 -10.90 -10.75 9.68
C LEU A 241 -11.14 -10.58 11.19
N ILE A 242 -11.62 -9.41 11.62
CA ILE A 242 -11.98 -9.15 13.01
C ILE A 242 -13.21 -9.98 13.42
N GLU A 243 -14.25 -10.02 12.58
CA GLU A 243 -15.43 -10.88 12.79
C GLU A 243 -15.01 -12.35 12.97
N GLU A 244 -14.15 -12.87 12.10
CA GLU A 244 -13.65 -14.25 12.19
C GLU A 244 -12.82 -14.51 13.45
N ILE A 245 -12.02 -13.55 13.90
CA ILE A 245 -11.27 -13.66 15.17
C ILE A 245 -12.24 -13.68 16.36
N ILE A 246 -13.28 -12.85 16.34
CA ILE A 246 -14.29 -12.77 17.40
C ILE A 246 -15.09 -14.07 17.46
N ASN A 247 -15.59 -14.56 16.32
CA ASN A 247 -16.35 -15.79 16.20
C ASN A 247 -15.56 -16.99 16.73
N LYS A 248 -14.27 -17.09 16.39
CA LYS A 248 -13.36 -18.13 16.92
C LYS A 248 -13.14 -18.06 18.43
N ARG A 249 -13.21 -16.88 19.05
CA ARG A 249 -13.02 -16.71 20.50
C ARG A 249 -14.29 -16.96 21.30
N LEU A 250 -15.45 -16.79 20.69
CA LEU A 250 -16.75 -16.90 21.35
C LEU A 250 -17.34 -18.32 21.36
N ASP A 251 -16.64 -19.34 20.82
CA ASP A 251 -17.06 -20.75 20.87
C ASP A 251 -18.48 -21.01 20.29
N HIS A 252 -18.98 -20.11 19.42
CA HIS A 252 -20.37 -20.14 18.96
C HIS A 252 -20.56 -20.59 17.50
N THR A 253 -19.49 -20.85 16.76
CA THR A 253 -19.54 -21.52 15.44
C THR A 253 -18.28 -22.36 15.19
N GLU A 254 -18.44 -23.63 14.79
CA GLU A 254 -17.32 -24.51 14.37
C GLU A 254 -16.82 -24.16 12.95
N GLU A 255 -17.55 -23.31 12.23
CA GLU A 255 -17.26 -22.96 10.84
C GLU A 255 -16.45 -21.66 10.76
N VAL A 256 -15.27 -21.77 10.14
CA VAL A 256 -14.46 -20.62 9.70
C VAL A 256 -14.88 -20.33 8.27
N GLU A 257 -15.30 -19.11 7.99
CA GLU A 257 -15.65 -18.68 6.63
C GLU A 257 -14.45 -18.98 5.69
N SER A 258 -14.71 -19.56 4.53
CA SER A 258 -13.62 -19.91 3.61
C SER A 258 -13.02 -18.64 2.99
N LEU A 259 -11.76 -18.72 2.54
CA LEU A 259 -11.11 -17.59 1.88
C LEU A 259 -11.88 -17.15 0.61
N ASP A 260 -12.48 -18.10 -0.09
CA ASP A 260 -13.32 -17.84 -1.26
C ASP A 260 -14.61 -17.10 -0.91
N GLU A 261 -15.25 -17.43 0.21
CA GLU A 261 -16.46 -16.75 0.68
C GLU A 261 -16.15 -15.33 1.15
N MET A 262 -15.07 -15.16 1.94
CA MET A 262 -14.61 -13.85 2.37
C MET A 262 -14.29 -12.94 1.17
N ALA A 263 -13.57 -13.46 0.17
CA ALA A 263 -13.23 -12.69 -1.02
C ALA A 263 -14.47 -12.33 -1.84
N ARG A 264 -15.40 -13.27 -2.04
CA ARG A 264 -16.68 -13.04 -2.73
C ARG A 264 -17.53 -11.99 -2.03
N ASP A 265 -17.64 -12.02 -0.71
CA ASP A 265 -18.42 -11.03 0.04
C ASP A 265 -17.84 -9.62 -0.09
N VAL A 266 -16.52 -9.49 0.02
CA VAL A 266 -15.83 -8.20 -0.18
C VAL A 266 -16.04 -7.69 -1.61
N SER A 267 -15.84 -8.54 -2.62
CA SER A 267 -16.05 -8.17 -4.03
C SER A 267 -17.49 -7.77 -4.32
N LYS A 268 -18.49 -8.51 -3.82
CA LYS A 268 -19.91 -8.16 -3.98
C LYS A 268 -20.24 -6.80 -3.38
N LYS A 269 -19.69 -6.48 -2.20
CA LYS A 269 -19.86 -5.16 -1.57
C LYS A 269 -19.24 -4.06 -2.42
N LEU A 270 -18.03 -4.27 -2.94
CA LEU A 270 -17.35 -3.29 -3.82
C LEU A 270 -18.09 -3.09 -5.14
N LEU A 271 -18.64 -4.16 -5.72
CA LEU A 271 -19.49 -4.11 -6.91
C LEU A 271 -20.76 -3.29 -6.64
N HIS A 272 -21.44 -3.54 -5.52
CA HIS A 272 -22.64 -2.79 -5.13
C HIS A 272 -22.36 -1.30 -4.88
N MET A 273 -21.14 -0.97 -4.43
CA MET A 273 -20.68 0.41 -4.26
C MET A 273 -20.22 1.07 -5.57
N ASN A 274 -20.29 0.38 -6.71
CA ASN A 274 -19.77 0.81 -8.01
C ASN A 274 -18.27 1.15 -7.99
N LEU A 275 -17.49 0.48 -7.13
CA LEU A 275 -16.03 0.65 -7.05
C LEU A 275 -15.28 -0.34 -7.94
N ILE A 276 -15.92 -1.43 -8.33
CA ILE A 276 -15.50 -2.39 -9.36
C ILE A 276 -16.71 -2.71 -10.25
N TRP A 277 -16.49 -3.39 -11.38
CA TRP A 277 -17.54 -3.83 -12.30
C TRP A 277 -17.53 -5.36 -12.49
N GLU A 278 -18.66 -5.93 -12.93
CA GLU A 278 -18.87 -7.39 -13.01
C GLU A 278 -17.75 -8.12 -13.74
N GLN A 279 -17.28 -7.54 -14.85
CA GLN A 279 -16.30 -8.20 -15.71
C GLN A 279 -14.89 -8.34 -15.09
N ILE A 280 -14.57 -7.65 -13.99
CA ILE A 280 -13.30 -7.83 -13.26
C ILE A 280 -13.46 -8.54 -11.92
N GLN A 281 -14.68 -8.93 -11.56
CA GLN A 281 -14.98 -9.47 -10.23
C GLN A 281 -14.08 -10.68 -9.89
N ASP A 282 -14.02 -11.68 -10.75
CA ASP A 282 -13.24 -12.91 -10.49
C ASP A 282 -11.75 -12.60 -10.29
N SER A 283 -11.16 -11.79 -11.17
CA SER A 283 -9.76 -11.37 -11.04
C SER A 283 -9.51 -10.55 -9.77
N PHE A 284 -10.49 -9.74 -9.37
CA PHE A 284 -10.41 -8.94 -8.15
C PHE A 284 -10.59 -9.78 -6.88
N GLU A 285 -11.43 -10.82 -6.91
CA GLU A 285 -11.57 -11.80 -5.83
C GLU A 285 -10.23 -12.47 -5.54
N MET A 286 -9.49 -12.89 -6.56
CA MET A 286 -8.14 -13.47 -6.40
C MET A 286 -7.17 -12.51 -5.73
N LEU A 287 -7.23 -11.22 -6.08
CA LEU A 287 -6.43 -10.19 -5.43
C LEU A 287 -6.84 -10.04 -3.95
N ILE A 288 -8.14 -10.00 -3.66
CA ILE A 288 -8.64 -9.92 -2.30
C ILE A 288 -8.18 -11.11 -1.46
N GLN A 289 -8.19 -12.34 -2.00
CA GLN A 289 -7.68 -13.52 -1.29
C GLN A 289 -6.23 -13.31 -0.83
N LYS A 290 -5.36 -12.78 -1.71
CA LYS A 290 -3.97 -12.45 -1.38
C LYS A 290 -3.88 -11.34 -0.32
N LEU A 291 -4.71 -10.30 -0.44
CA LEU A 291 -4.76 -9.19 0.52
C LEU A 291 -5.26 -9.64 1.90
N ILE A 292 -6.23 -10.55 1.98
CA ILE A 292 -6.70 -11.14 3.24
C ILE A 292 -5.55 -11.82 3.98
N LEU A 293 -4.71 -12.59 3.27
CA LEU A 293 -3.57 -13.25 3.89
C LEU A 293 -2.54 -12.23 4.40
N LYS A 294 -2.21 -11.23 3.58
CA LYS A 294 -1.27 -10.16 3.96
C LYS A 294 -1.75 -9.39 5.19
N ILE A 295 -2.99 -8.89 5.15
CA ILE A 295 -3.59 -8.12 6.25
C ILE A 295 -3.75 -9.00 7.50
N GLY A 296 -4.11 -10.28 7.32
CA GLY A 296 -4.19 -11.24 8.43
C GLY A 296 -2.86 -11.40 9.16
N MET A 297 -1.73 -11.47 8.43
CA MET A 297 -0.41 -11.49 9.05
C MET A 297 -0.08 -10.18 9.77
N GLU A 298 -0.42 -9.03 9.19
CA GLU A 298 -0.23 -7.70 9.81
C GLU A 298 -1.05 -7.53 11.10
N LEU A 299 -2.23 -8.15 11.17
CA LEU A 299 -3.09 -8.20 12.37
C LEU A 299 -2.63 -9.25 13.41
N GLY A 300 -1.55 -10.00 13.13
CA GLY A 300 -0.98 -10.99 14.05
C GLY A 300 -1.71 -12.34 14.04
N ILE A 301 -2.52 -12.64 13.03
CA ILE A 301 -3.13 -13.98 12.88
C ILE A 301 -2.02 -15.00 12.61
N SER A 302 -2.08 -16.14 13.31
CA SER A 302 -1.04 -17.17 13.17
C SER A 302 -0.97 -17.72 11.74
N LYS A 303 0.25 -17.92 11.23
CA LYS A 303 0.50 -18.53 9.91
C LYS A 303 -0.17 -19.89 9.74
N ALA A 304 -0.33 -20.66 10.82
CA ALA A 304 -1.03 -21.95 10.79
C ALA A 304 -2.51 -21.80 10.41
N ILE A 305 -3.21 -20.82 10.99
CA ILE A 305 -4.62 -20.53 10.67
C ILE A 305 -4.74 -20.04 9.22
N LEU A 306 -3.84 -19.15 8.78
CA LEU A 306 -3.87 -18.65 7.41
C LEU A 306 -3.53 -19.74 6.39
N MET A 307 -2.60 -20.64 6.70
CA MET A 307 -2.29 -21.79 5.86
C MET A 307 -3.46 -22.76 5.75
N ASP A 308 -4.21 -22.97 6.84
CA ASP A 308 -5.46 -23.74 6.81
C ASP A 308 -6.49 -23.13 5.85
N LEU A 309 -6.55 -21.79 5.72
CA LEU A 309 -7.43 -21.13 4.75
C LEU A 309 -6.96 -21.37 3.31
N VAL A 310 -5.65 -21.30 3.04
CA VAL A 310 -5.07 -21.52 1.70
C VAL A 310 -5.32 -22.94 1.18
N VAL A 311 -5.22 -23.94 2.07
CA VAL A 311 -5.52 -25.36 1.76
C VAL A 311 -7.02 -25.58 1.49
N GLN A 312 -7.88 -24.68 1.97
CA GLN A 312 -9.32 -24.84 1.84
C GLN A 312 -9.92 -24.18 0.60
N ILE A 313 -9.09 -23.53 -0.23
CA ILE A 313 -9.52 -22.82 -1.44
C ILE A 313 -9.98 -23.82 -2.51
N GLU A 314 -11.17 -23.60 -3.05
CA GLU A 314 -11.73 -24.36 -4.16
C GLU A 314 -11.13 -23.85 -5.48
N LEU A 315 -9.95 -24.36 -5.83
CA LEU A 315 -9.27 -23.97 -7.07
C LEU A 315 -9.53 -24.96 -8.22
N ASP A 316 -9.91 -24.42 -9.38
CA ASP A 316 -9.79 -25.09 -10.69
C ASP A 316 -8.33 -25.12 -11.16
N ARG A 317 -8.01 -26.01 -12.11
CA ARG A 317 -6.63 -26.36 -12.53
C ARG A 317 -5.76 -25.19 -13.03
N GLU A 318 -6.32 -24.04 -13.38
CA GLU A 318 -5.56 -22.85 -13.82
C GLU A 318 -4.90 -22.04 -12.68
N TYR A 319 -5.07 -22.44 -11.42
CA TYR A 319 -4.75 -21.62 -10.24
C TYR A 319 -3.56 -22.08 -9.38
N GLU A 320 -2.76 -23.05 -9.83
CA GLU A 320 -1.62 -23.56 -9.04
C GLU A 320 -0.60 -22.45 -8.71
N LYS A 321 -0.35 -21.54 -9.66
CA LYS A 321 0.53 -20.37 -9.47
C LYS A 321 0.01 -19.37 -8.43
N ILE A 322 -1.30 -19.19 -8.32
CA ILE A 322 -1.90 -18.30 -7.31
C ILE A 322 -1.73 -18.90 -5.92
N ARG A 323 -1.88 -20.23 -5.79
CA ARG A 323 -1.63 -20.91 -4.53
C ARG A 323 -0.17 -20.81 -4.11
N GLU A 324 0.78 -21.03 -5.03
CA GLU A 324 2.21 -20.84 -4.76
C GLU A 324 2.50 -19.42 -4.28
N SER A 325 1.91 -18.43 -4.94
CA SER A 325 2.03 -17.04 -4.57
C SER A 325 1.48 -16.74 -3.16
N MET A 326 0.32 -17.31 -2.80
CA MET A 326 -0.23 -17.21 -1.44
C MET A 326 0.67 -17.86 -0.39
N ILE A 327 1.27 -18.99 -0.70
CA ILE A 327 2.25 -19.65 0.16
C ILE A 327 3.48 -18.74 0.34
N SER A 328 3.99 -18.14 -0.74
CA SER A 328 5.10 -17.18 -0.70
C SER A 328 4.77 -15.98 0.18
N ILE A 329 3.55 -15.42 0.10
CA ILE A 329 3.08 -14.35 1.01
C ILE A 329 3.22 -14.82 2.47
N LEU A 330 2.70 -16.01 2.80
CA LEU A 330 2.77 -16.54 4.17
C LEU A 330 4.21 -16.81 4.65
N GLN A 331 5.14 -17.05 3.74
CA GLN A 331 6.58 -17.17 4.03
C GLN A 331 7.27 -15.83 4.25
N GLY A 332 6.59 -14.71 3.96
CA GLY A 332 7.12 -13.36 4.11
C GLY A 332 7.71 -12.80 2.82
N SER A 333 7.30 -13.30 1.66
CA SER A 333 7.69 -12.72 0.37
C SER A 333 7.30 -11.25 0.29
N THR A 334 8.25 -10.44 -0.13
CA THR A 334 8.06 -9.02 -0.45
C THR A 334 7.99 -8.78 -1.95
N ARG A 335 7.83 -9.83 -2.76
CA ARG A 335 7.69 -9.66 -4.20
C ARG A 335 6.33 -9.05 -4.52
N TYR A 336 6.29 -8.00 -5.33
CA TYR A 336 5.03 -7.37 -5.68
C TYR A 336 4.18 -8.31 -6.52
N GLU A 337 4.80 -9.18 -7.33
CA GLU A 337 4.14 -10.19 -8.14
C GLU A 337 3.33 -11.15 -7.27
N ASP A 338 3.77 -11.37 -6.02
CA ASP A 338 3.05 -12.22 -5.11
C ASP A 338 1.76 -11.58 -4.61
N LEU A 339 1.73 -10.27 -4.47
CA LEU A 339 0.57 -9.51 -4.00
C LEU A 339 -0.36 -9.05 -5.12
N ASN A 340 -0.02 -9.33 -6.38
CA ASN A 340 -0.73 -8.84 -7.57
C ASN A 340 -1.19 -10.01 -8.45
N VAL A 341 -2.15 -9.75 -9.33
CA VAL A 341 -2.66 -10.77 -10.28
C VAL A 341 -2.02 -10.48 -11.64
N ILE A 342 -0.81 -11.01 -11.83
CA ILE A 342 -0.03 -10.85 -13.05
C ILE A 342 -0.10 -12.17 -13.80
N SER A 343 -0.32 -12.13 -15.12
CA SER A 343 -0.19 -13.28 -16.00
C SER A 343 1.28 -13.74 -16.00
N ILE A 344 1.66 -14.59 -15.04
CA ILE A 344 3.02 -15.14 -14.98
C ILE A 344 3.19 -16.07 -16.19
N SER A 345 3.85 -15.59 -17.23
CA SER A 345 4.35 -16.44 -18.32
C SER A 345 5.15 -17.59 -17.72
N GLU A 346 4.80 -18.81 -18.12
CA GLU A 346 5.33 -20.08 -17.64
C GLU A 346 6.87 -20.12 -17.59
N LYS A 347 7.44 -20.02 -16.39
CA LYS A 347 8.72 -20.64 -16.05
C LYS A 347 8.71 -20.99 -14.56
N ILE A 348 8.64 -22.29 -14.25
CA ILE A 348 9.43 -23.01 -13.24
C ILE A 348 9.17 -24.51 -13.44
N ASP A 349 10.28 -25.26 -13.51
CA ASP A 349 10.38 -26.71 -13.73
C ASP A 349 9.52 -27.56 -12.77
N ASP A 350 8.99 -28.66 -13.31
CA ASP A 350 8.22 -29.72 -12.66
C ASP A 350 9.02 -30.58 -11.65
N GLN A 351 10.25 -30.19 -11.31
CA GLN A 351 11.02 -30.88 -10.29
C GLN A 351 10.83 -30.17 -8.95
N THR A 352 10.24 -30.89 -7.98
CA THR A 352 10.18 -30.62 -6.52
C THR A 352 8.82 -30.25 -5.88
N LYS A 353 7.72 -30.95 -6.22
CA LYS A 353 6.50 -30.89 -5.39
C LYS A 353 6.72 -31.42 -3.96
N GLU A 354 7.51 -32.48 -3.79
CA GLU A 354 7.78 -33.09 -2.48
C GLU A 354 8.75 -32.26 -1.62
N GLU A 355 9.81 -31.69 -2.20
CA GLU A 355 10.76 -30.85 -1.44
C GLU A 355 10.14 -29.51 -1.02
N LYS A 356 9.27 -28.91 -1.86
CA LYS A 356 8.48 -27.72 -1.51
C LYS A 356 7.57 -27.98 -0.30
N ILE A 357 6.94 -29.16 -0.22
CA ILE A 357 6.03 -29.54 0.87
C ILE A 357 6.77 -29.76 2.18
N GLU A 358 7.89 -30.49 2.18
CA GLU A 358 8.71 -30.66 3.38
C GLU A 358 9.29 -29.33 3.86
N HIS A 359 9.64 -28.43 2.94
CA HIS A 359 10.04 -27.07 3.26
C HIS A 359 8.90 -26.26 3.90
N ILE A 360 7.68 -26.28 3.34
CA ILE A 360 6.49 -25.60 3.89
C ILE A 360 6.12 -26.12 5.30
N LEU A 361 6.05 -27.45 5.46
CA LEU A 361 5.74 -28.08 6.74
C LEU A 361 6.88 -27.88 7.76
N GLY A 362 8.13 -27.86 7.28
CA GLY A 362 9.32 -27.55 8.08
C GLY A 362 9.26 -26.16 8.69
N GLN A 363 8.92 -25.14 7.90
CA GLN A 363 8.85 -23.74 8.32
C GLN A 363 7.68 -23.44 9.27
N ILE A 364 6.51 -24.08 9.09
CA ILE A 364 5.32 -23.83 9.93
C ILE A 364 5.32 -24.74 11.19
N LYS A 365 6.39 -25.53 11.40
CA LYS A 365 6.44 -26.61 12.39
C LYS A 365 5.24 -27.56 12.27
N GLY A 366 4.78 -27.86 11.06
CA GLY A 366 3.70 -28.80 10.77
C GLY A 366 4.16 -30.26 10.84
N ARG A 367 3.31 -31.16 11.33
CA ARG A 367 3.50 -32.62 11.30
C ARG A 367 2.86 -33.27 10.07
N GLY A 368 1.88 -32.61 9.45
CA GLY A 368 1.11 -33.06 8.28
C GLY A 368 -0.33 -32.58 8.39
N PHE A 369 -1.21 -33.04 7.49
CA PHE A 369 -2.62 -32.65 7.45
C PHE A 369 -3.53 -33.77 7.95
N CYS A 370 -4.68 -33.40 8.51
CA CYS A 370 -5.68 -34.34 9.02
C CYS A 370 -6.29 -35.16 7.87
N PRO A 371 -6.26 -36.51 7.92
CA PRO A 371 -6.79 -37.37 6.86
C PRO A 371 -8.32 -37.35 6.72
N HIS A 372 -9.02 -36.62 7.60
CA HIS A 372 -10.48 -36.57 7.61
C HIS A 372 -11.07 -35.22 7.21
N CYS A 373 -10.30 -34.13 7.31
CA CYS A 373 -10.80 -32.78 7.01
C CYS A 373 -9.76 -31.82 6.43
N GLY A 374 -8.53 -32.29 6.17
CA GLY A 374 -7.47 -31.49 5.56
C GLY A 374 -6.79 -30.44 6.46
N LYS A 375 -7.25 -30.25 7.71
CA LYS A 375 -6.64 -29.29 8.67
C LYS A 375 -5.17 -29.61 8.96
N LEU A 376 -4.30 -28.60 8.97
CA LEU A 376 -2.90 -28.72 9.36
C LEU A 376 -2.77 -29.11 10.85
N ILE A 377 -1.95 -30.11 11.13
CA ILE A 377 -1.60 -30.56 12.48
C ILE A 377 -0.18 -30.09 12.80
N LEU A 378 -0.01 -29.37 13.90
CA LEU A 378 1.28 -28.81 14.31
C LEU A 378 2.13 -29.86 15.05
N LYS A 379 3.47 -29.76 14.98
CA LYS A 379 4.42 -30.68 15.64
C LYS A 379 4.26 -30.74 17.16
N HIS A 380 3.80 -29.65 17.77
CA HIS A 380 3.56 -29.54 19.21
C HIS A 380 2.14 -29.93 19.61
N ASP A 381 1.25 -30.24 18.65
CA ASP A 381 -0.05 -30.81 18.95
C ASP A 381 0.15 -32.28 19.33
N LEU A 382 0.12 -32.54 20.64
CA LEU A 382 0.23 -33.87 21.22
C LEU A 382 -1.10 -34.62 21.20
N SER A 383 -2.20 -33.96 20.80
CA SER A 383 -3.49 -34.60 20.70
C SER A 383 -3.57 -35.43 19.43
N ASN A 384 -3.99 -36.69 19.56
CA ASN A 384 -4.33 -37.53 18.41
C ASN A 384 -5.76 -37.24 17.93
N LYS A 385 -6.31 -36.04 18.17
CA LYS A 385 -7.70 -35.66 17.85
C LYS A 385 -7.68 -34.34 17.08
N CYS A 386 -8.28 -34.33 15.90
CA CYS A 386 -8.32 -33.12 15.08
C CYS A 386 -9.22 -32.06 15.73
N ALA A 387 -8.70 -30.86 15.94
CA ALA A 387 -9.45 -29.74 16.50
C ALA A 387 -10.54 -29.17 15.56
N LYS A 388 -10.59 -29.57 14.28
CA LYS A 388 -11.67 -29.16 13.34
C LYS A 388 -12.77 -30.20 13.28
N CYS A 389 -12.45 -31.45 12.97
CA CYS A 389 -13.47 -32.47 12.76
C CYS A 389 -13.71 -33.39 13.97
N GLY A 390 -12.98 -33.19 15.07
CA GLY A 390 -13.08 -34.00 16.29
C GLY A 390 -12.64 -35.46 16.14
N LYS A 391 -12.19 -35.91 14.95
CA LYS A 391 -11.81 -37.30 14.71
C LYS A 391 -10.40 -37.61 15.18
N ILE A 392 -10.24 -38.84 15.68
CA ILE A 392 -8.95 -39.36 16.12
C ILE A 392 -8.12 -39.77 14.90
N PHE A 393 -6.83 -39.44 14.89
CA PHE A 393 -5.88 -39.81 13.84
C PHE A 393 -4.60 -40.38 14.43
N GLU A 394 -3.91 -41.26 13.69
CA GLU A 394 -2.56 -41.69 14.05
C GLU A 394 -1.52 -40.84 13.31
N PRO A 395 -0.40 -40.45 13.95
CA PRO A 395 0.59 -39.58 13.31
C PRO A 395 1.18 -40.06 11.99
N LYS A 396 1.25 -41.38 11.78
CA LYS A 396 1.70 -42.00 10.53
C LYS A 396 0.68 -41.89 9.39
N ASN A 397 -0.58 -41.63 9.71
CA ASN A 397 -1.69 -41.50 8.76
C ASN A 397 -1.97 -40.02 8.41
N LEU A 398 -1.12 -39.09 8.89
CA LEU A 398 -1.21 -37.69 8.49
C LEU A 398 -0.84 -37.55 7.02
N LEU A 399 -1.69 -36.87 6.27
CA LEU A 399 -1.42 -36.56 4.87
C LEU A 399 -0.19 -35.67 4.80
N LYS A 400 0.68 -35.96 3.84
CA LYS A 400 1.87 -35.14 3.56
C LYS A 400 1.65 -34.27 2.35
N SER A 401 0.83 -34.69 1.40
CA SER A 401 0.49 -33.92 0.22
C SER A 401 -0.54 -32.82 0.52
N ILE A 402 -0.28 -31.61 0.03
CA ILE A 402 -1.25 -30.50 0.04
C ILE A 402 -2.43 -30.85 -0.87
N ASP A 403 -2.19 -31.48 -2.02
CA ASP A 403 -3.26 -31.82 -2.96
C ASP A 403 -4.22 -32.86 -2.38
N GLU A 404 -3.70 -33.87 -1.69
CA GLU A 404 -4.52 -34.85 -0.95
C GLU A 404 -5.29 -34.18 0.20
N ALA A 405 -4.66 -33.25 0.92
CA ALA A 405 -5.31 -32.50 1.99
C ALA A 405 -6.47 -31.64 1.47
N ASN A 406 -6.31 -31.02 0.30
CA ASN A 406 -7.35 -30.25 -0.37
C ASN A 406 -8.53 -31.13 -0.78
N GLU A 407 -8.28 -32.30 -1.38
CA GLU A 407 -9.33 -33.23 -1.80
C GLU A 407 -10.15 -33.71 -0.59
N VAL A 408 -9.47 -34.08 0.50
CA VAL A 408 -10.11 -34.48 1.76
C VAL A 408 -10.89 -33.31 2.39
N SER A 409 -10.35 -32.10 2.33
CA SER A 409 -11.03 -30.88 2.80
C SER A 409 -12.31 -30.61 2.02
N ARG A 410 -12.28 -30.71 0.68
CA ARG A 410 -13.45 -30.52 -0.19
C ARG A 410 -14.56 -31.52 0.13
N HIS A 411 -14.21 -32.80 0.23
CA HIS A 411 -15.17 -33.85 0.59
C HIS A 411 -15.73 -33.68 2.02
N TYR A 412 -14.93 -33.14 2.93
CA TYR A 412 -15.40 -32.84 4.28
C TYR A 412 -16.40 -31.68 4.28
N LYS A 413 -16.14 -30.59 3.56
CA LYS A 413 -17.08 -29.48 3.36
C LYS A 413 -18.39 -29.93 2.72
N GLU A 414 -18.32 -30.70 1.62
CA GLU A 414 -19.51 -31.26 0.96
C GLU A 414 -20.36 -32.12 1.90
N LYS A 415 -19.73 -32.87 2.80
CA LYS A 415 -20.42 -33.68 3.81
C LYS A 415 -21.07 -32.83 4.89
N ILE A 416 -20.43 -31.75 5.32
CA ILE A 416 -21.02 -30.80 6.27
C ILE A 416 -22.20 -30.08 5.63
N LYS A 417 -22.03 -29.48 4.44
CA LYS A 417 -23.11 -28.81 3.70
C LYS A 417 -24.35 -29.70 3.53
N LYS A 418 -24.14 -30.99 3.21
CA LYS A 418 -25.23 -31.98 3.11
C LYS A 418 -25.84 -32.36 4.46
N ALA A 419 -25.06 -32.36 5.54
CA ALA A 419 -25.54 -32.67 6.89
C ALA A 419 -26.33 -31.51 7.51
N GLU A 420 -25.96 -30.27 7.20
CA GLU A 420 -26.61 -29.04 7.68
C GLU A 420 -27.84 -28.65 6.84
N GLY A 421 -28.05 -29.28 5.69
CA GLY A 421 -29.25 -29.11 4.89
C GLY A 421 -29.33 -27.75 4.18
N ALA A 422 -28.18 -27.16 3.86
CA ALA A 422 -28.10 -25.90 3.12
C ALA A 422 -28.85 -25.99 1.78
N TYR A 423 -29.60 -24.94 1.45
CA TYR A 423 -30.38 -24.82 0.21
C TYR A 423 -30.26 -23.40 -0.35
N ILE A 424 -30.50 -23.23 -1.64
CA ILE A 424 -30.45 -21.91 -2.28
C ILE A 424 -31.66 -21.09 -1.84
N CYS A 425 -31.45 -19.80 -1.55
CA CYS A 425 -32.51 -18.87 -1.20
C CYS A 425 -33.67 -19.00 -2.21
N PRO A 426 -34.93 -19.12 -1.76
CA PRO A 426 -36.07 -19.30 -2.66
C PRO A 426 -36.44 -18.03 -3.44
N ASN A 427 -35.73 -16.92 -3.22
CA ASN A 427 -35.88 -15.72 -4.02
C ASN A 427 -35.16 -15.92 -5.37
N PRO A 428 -35.86 -15.87 -6.52
CA PRO A 428 -35.28 -16.16 -7.83
C PRO A 428 -34.13 -15.20 -8.24
N ASP A 429 -34.05 -14.02 -7.63
CA ASP A 429 -32.98 -13.05 -7.86
C ASP A 429 -31.83 -13.17 -6.84
N CYS A 430 -31.80 -14.23 -6.03
CA CYS A 430 -30.83 -14.42 -4.95
C CYS A 430 -30.28 -15.85 -4.94
N GLU A 431 -29.00 -15.99 -5.30
CA GLU A 431 -28.29 -17.28 -5.30
C GLU A 431 -27.61 -17.59 -3.95
N GLN A 432 -27.99 -16.89 -2.89
CA GLN A 432 -27.38 -17.06 -1.57
C GLN A 432 -27.74 -18.43 -0.99
N GLU A 433 -26.74 -19.22 -0.61
CA GLU A 433 -26.94 -20.42 0.21
C GLU A 433 -27.45 -20.01 1.60
N VAL A 434 -28.54 -20.65 2.03
CA VAL A 434 -29.21 -20.42 3.32
C VAL A 434 -29.39 -21.74 4.06
N TYR A 435 -29.44 -21.67 5.38
CA TYR A 435 -29.52 -22.84 6.25
C TYR A 435 -30.93 -22.99 6.87
N PRO A 436 -31.38 -24.21 7.22
CA PRO A 436 -32.73 -24.47 7.72
C PRO A 436 -33.11 -23.76 9.03
N ASP A 437 -32.12 -23.31 9.80
CA ASP A 437 -32.24 -22.57 11.06
C ASP A 437 -32.32 -21.04 10.86
N MET A 438 -32.03 -20.55 9.65
CA MET A 438 -32.14 -19.13 9.31
C MET A 438 -33.60 -18.74 9.02
N ASP A 439 -34.09 -17.68 9.68
CA ASP A 439 -35.44 -17.16 9.47
C ASP A 439 -35.50 -16.14 8.31
N ILE A 440 -34.36 -15.55 7.95
CA ILE A 440 -34.23 -14.49 6.93
C ILE A 440 -32.94 -14.72 6.15
N CYS A 441 -33.00 -14.60 4.82
CA CYS A 441 -31.82 -14.64 3.96
C CYS A 441 -30.92 -13.42 4.23
N PRO A 442 -29.63 -13.60 4.56
CA PRO A 442 -28.73 -12.51 4.91
C PRO A 442 -28.41 -11.59 3.71
N SER A 443 -28.56 -12.09 2.49
CA SER A 443 -28.23 -11.35 1.26
C SER A 443 -29.39 -10.46 0.78
N CYS A 444 -30.61 -10.99 0.72
CA CYS A 444 -31.76 -10.26 0.15
C CYS A 444 -32.87 -9.94 1.16
N SER A 445 -32.66 -10.25 2.45
CA SER A 445 -33.68 -10.10 3.52
C SER A 445 -34.99 -10.87 3.26
N HIS A 446 -34.99 -11.82 2.31
CA HIS A 446 -36.16 -12.64 2.01
C HIS A 446 -36.46 -13.58 3.18
N LYS A 447 -37.72 -13.64 3.61
CA LYS A 447 -38.14 -14.46 4.75
C LYS A 447 -38.14 -15.94 4.35
N LEU A 448 -37.30 -16.73 5.02
CA LEU A 448 -37.16 -18.16 4.76
C LEU A 448 -38.28 -18.90 5.49
N LYS A 449 -39.20 -19.54 4.75
CA LYS A 449 -40.29 -20.31 5.37
C LYS A 449 -39.71 -21.57 6.00
N ARG A 450 -39.83 -21.71 7.32
CA ARG A 450 -39.66 -23.00 8.01
C ARG A 450 -40.73 -23.96 7.50
N GLU A 451 -40.37 -24.86 6.58
CA GLU A 451 -41.17 -26.06 6.38
C GLU A 451 -41.01 -26.92 7.64
N ILE A 452 -42.05 -26.90 8.47
CA ILE A 452 -42.19 -27.77 9.64
C ILE A 452 -42.08 -29.21 9.15
N ARG A 453 -40.93 -29.85 9.37
CA ARG A 453 -40.76 -31.29 9.18
C ARG A 453 -41.77 -32.02 10.08
N LYS A 454 -42.63 -32.83 9.48
CA LYS A 454 -43.43 -33.85 10.16
C LYS A 454 -42.57 -35.03 10.57
#